data_AF-A0A0Q4P4E6-F1
#
_entry.id   AF-A0A0Q4P4E6-F1
#
_cell.length_a   1.000
_cell.length_b   1.000
_cell.length_c   1.000
_cell.angle_alpha   90.00
_cell.angle_beta   90.00
_cell.angle_gamma   90.00
#
_symmetry.space_group_name_H-M   'P 1'
#
loop_
_entity.id
_entity.type
_entity.pdbx_description
1 polymer ?
#
loop_
_entity_poly.entity_id
_entity_poly.type
_entity_poly.pdbx_seq_one_letter_code
_entity_poly.pdbx_strand_id
1 'polypeptide(L)'
;MNVRVQNAMDLPLAVDLDGTLIQADLLWESLFQLLKKNPLFVFLVPIWALSGKARLKAEIARRIDFDASLLPYRQDFLAFLTTQKALGRDLILVTAAAAPFARAVADHLGIFSAVYSSDNTVNLAAHNKAKLLTDTFGEKGFDYAGNDRADIEVFDAARNAIVVAPDVAAHRYQQRTGAQRFDAPKSSLKTYAKMLRCHQWLKNALVFAPAVLSHEVTNAAVMFESLLAFFAFCAAASAIYILNDIIDLPLDRQHATKRNRPFANGTFSIPFGLTVSGGLMVLAAAICFTLPPLFALVIALYAVTTTAYSFAIKRMLLVDVLCLAGLYTLRIIGGKAAANLPLSFWLIAFSMFFFLSLALVKRYVELQTSKVSERDRIAGRGYRPEDIFIVGQAGIASAFTAALVLALYIQSQDVIGFYTSPWLIWPLVPIVLYITIRIWILAYRREMHDDPVVFIATDWRSQLFVAIGVGFMLIGSVF
;
A
#
# COMPACT_ATOMS: atom_id res chain seq x y z
N MET A 1 55.85 27.23 14.31
CA MET A 1 54.68 26.41 14.70
C MET A 1 53.86 26.21 13.43
N ASN A 2 54.09 25.10 12.71
CA ASN A 2 53.42 24.84 11.42
C ASN A 2 51.99 24.39 11.70
N VAL A 3 51.03 25.30 11.51
CA VAL A 3 49.62 24.93 11.40
C VAL A 3 49.49 24.15 10.09
N ARG A 4 49.61 22.82 10.14
CA ARG A 4 49.17 21.96 9.04
C ARG A 4 47.68 22.25 8.86
N VAL A 5 47.33 22.87 7.74
CA VAL A 5 45.95 22.90 7.27
C VAL A 5 45.58 21.43 7.04
N GLN A 6 44.85 20.83 7.99
CA GLN A 6 44.39 19.45 7.87
C GLN A 6 43.51 19.36 6.63
N ASN A 7 43.93 18.58 5.64
CA ASN A 7 43.14 18.38 4.44
C ASN A 7 41.83 17.69 4.82
N ALA A 8 40.77 17.93 4.05
CA ALA A 8 39.46 17.32 4.32
C ALA A 8 39.50 15.78 4.37
N MET A 9 40.54 15.20 3.77
CA MET A 9 40.80 13.77 3.64
C MET A 9 41.48 13.13 4.85
N ASP A 10 42.08 13.92 5.74
CA ASP A 10 42.84 13.39 6.90
C ASP A 10 41.94 13.01 8.09
N LEU A 11 40.68 13.47 8.09
CA LEU A 11 39.72 13.22 9.18
C LEU A 11 38.61 12.25 8.74
N PRO A 12 38.22 11.33 9.63
CA PRO A 12 37.15 10.38 9.35
C PRO A 12 35.82 11.12 9.10
N LEU A 13 35.00 10.56 8.22
CA LEU A 13 33.61 10.96 8.04
C LEU A 13 32.71 9.93 8.74
N ALA A 14 32.10 10.35 9.84
CA ALA A 14 31.08 9.59 10.54
C ALA A 14 29.72 9.81 9.86
N VAL A 15 29.00 8.72 9.59
CA VAL A 15 27.77 8.72 8.80
C VAL A 15 26.65 8.07 9.60
N ASP A 16 25.54 8.79 9.75
CA ASP A 16 24.32 8.22 10.29
C ASP A 16 23.59 7.32 9.29
N LEU A 17 22.82 6.36 9.83
CA LEU A 17 22.10 5.38 9.03
C LEU A 17 20.67 5.81 8.71
N ASP A 18 19.83 5.96 9.73
CA ASP A 18 18.38 6.10 9.61
C ASP A 18 18.02 7.50 9.10
N GLY A 19 17.28 7.59 8.00
CA GLY A 19 16.95 8.86 7.34
C GLY A 19 18.13 9.58 6.66
N THR A 20 19.38 9.26 7.00
CA THR A 20 20.61 9.76 6.36
C THR A 20 21.05 8.86 5.21
N LEU A 21 21.71 7.71 5.48
CA LEU A 21 22.18 6.79 4.44
C LEU A 21 21.02 6.08 3.72
N ILE A 22 20.00 5.69 4.48
CA ILE A 22 18.76 5.10 3.97
C ILE A 22 17.59 6.07 4.16
N GLN A 23 16.57 5.98 3.31
CA GLN A 23 15.36 6.80 3.45
C GLN A 23 14.42 6.32 4.57
N ALA A 24 14.73 5.17 5.16
CA ALA A 24 13.89 4.46 6.11
C ALA A 24 14.32 4.66 7.56
N ASP A 25 13.45 4.22 8.46
CA ASP A 25 13.71 4.05 9.90
C ASP A 25 13.70 2.55 10.21
N LEU A 26 14.86 2.01 10.57
CA LEU A 26 15.02 0.58 10.82
C LEU A 26 14.23 0.09 12.03
N LEU A 27 13.94 0.92 13.04
CA LEU A 27 13.14 0.50 14.18
C LEU A 27 11.71 0.18 13.74
N TRP A 28 11.09 1.07 12.96
CA TRP A 28 9.73 0.85 12.47
C TRP A 28 9.66 -0.32 11.50
N GLU A 29 10.61 -0.43 10.57
CA GLU A 29 10.62 -1.55 9.63
C GLU A 29 10.79 -2.88 10.32
N SER A 30 11.77 -2.99 11.23
CA SER A 30 12.04 -4.21 11.97
C SER A 30 10.87 -4.61 12.88
N LEU A 31 10.18 -3.64 13.48
CA LEU A 31 8.96 -3.86 14.25
C LEU A 31 7.83 -4.46 13.39
N PHE A 32 7.56 -3.92 12.21
CA PHE A 32 6.51 -4.45 11.34
C PHE A 32 6.88 -5.81 10.72
N GLN A 33 8.16 -6.05 10.45
CA GLN A 33 8.64 -7.38 10.07
C GLN A 33 8.41 -8.40 11.20
N LEU A 34 8.67 -8.02 12.46
CA LEU A 34 8.39 -8.86 13.61
C LEU A 34 6.90 -9.19 13.73
N LEU A 35 6.03 -8.18 13.63
CA LEU A 35 4.58 -8.35 13.71
C LEU A 35 4.02 -9.18 12.55
N LYS A 36 4.61 -9.08 11.36
CA LYS A 36 4.25 -9.93 10.23
C LYS A 36 4.63 -11.39 10.47
N LYS A 37 5.82 -11.63 11.06
CA LYS A 37 6.32 -12.99 11.38
C LYS A 37 5.47 -13.62 12.47
N ASN A 38 5.13 -12.87 13.52
CA ASN A 38 4.22 -13.30 14.57
C ASN A 38 3.48 -12.10 15.18
N PRO A 39 2.16 -11.95 14.90
CA PRO A 39 1.36 -10.83 15.41
C PRO A 39 1.26 -10.76 16.94
N LEU A 40 1.47 -11.88 17.66
CA LEU A 40 1.37 -11.92 19.13
C LEU A 40 2.44 -11.07 19.83
N PHE A 41 3.53 -10.71 19.13
CA PHE A 41 4.54 -9.81 19.69
C PHE A 41 4.01 -8.40 19.98
N VAL A 42 2.83 -8.01 19.44
CA VAL A 42 2.19 -6.73 19.76
C VAL A 42 1.99 -6.53 21.27
N PHE A 43 1.80 -7.61 22.04
CA PHE A 43 1.63 -7.55 23.49
C PHE A 43 2.97 -7.44 24.25
N LEU A 44 4.08 -7.89 23.66
CA LEU A 44 5.41 -7.85 24.28
C LEU A 44 6.17 -6.57 23.96
N VAL A 45 5.89 -5.94 22.81
CA VAL A 45 6.53 -4.69 22.39
C VAL A 45 6.41 -3.58 23.45
N PRO A 46 5.24 -3.32 24.08
CA PRO A 46 5.14 -2.35 25.16
C PRO A 46 6.03 -2.68 26.37
N ILE A 47 6.12 -3.97 26.75
CA ILE A 47 6.95 -4.43 27.88
C ILE A 47 8.43 -4.16 27.59
N TRP A 48 8.89 -4.44 26.37
CA TRP A 48 10.25 -4.15 25.95
C TRP A 48 10.53 -2.65 25.85
N ALA A 49 9.56 -1.86 25.37
CA ALA A 49 9.67 -0.41 25.29
C ALA A 49 9.77 0.24 26.68
N LEU A 50 8.97 -0.21 27.65
CA LEU A 50 9.03 0.22 29.05
C LEU A 50 10.38 -0.11 29.71
N SER A 51 11.02 -1.18 29.26
CA SER A 51 12.36 -1.57 29.72
C SER A 51 13.50 -0.79 29.03
N GLY A 52 13.17 0.17 28.15
CA GLY A 52 14.13 1.03 27.46
C GLY A 52 14.29 0.76 25.96
N LYS A 53 14.59 1.81 25.19
CA LYS A 53 14.72 1.76 23.72
C LYS A 53 15.81 0.80 23.23
N ALA A 54 16.92 0.69 23.96
CA ALA A 54 18.02 -0.22 23.63
C ALA A 54 17.55 -1.69 23.68
N ARG A 55 16.84 -2.07 24.75
CA ARG A 55 16.27 -3.41 24.90
C ARG A 55 15.23 -3.72 23.83
N LEU A 56 14.34 -2.78 23.52
CA LEU A 56 13.36 -2.94 22.43
C LEU A 56 14.05 -3.30 21.11
N LYS A 57 15.06 -2.51 20.71
CA LYS A 57 15.82 -2.74 19.48
C LYS A 57 16.52 -4.10 19.47
N ALA A 58 17.11 -4.50 20.59
CA ALA A 58 17.78 -5.79 20.73
C ALA A 58 16.81 -6.97 20.62
N GLU A 59 15.65 -6.92 21.29
CA GLU A 59 14.66 -8.01 21.23
C GLU A 59 14.05 -8.16 19.83
N ILE A 60 13.81 -7.06 19.12
CA ILE A 60 13.35 -7.10 17.72
C ILE A 60 14.43 -7.74 16.83
N ALA A 61 15.68 -7.26 16.93
CA ALA A 61 16.78 -7.73 16.08
C ALA A 61 17.08 -9.22 16.22
N ARG A 62 16.89 -9.82 17.41
CA ARG A 62 17.09 -11.26 17.61
C ARG A 62 16.03 -12.16 16.96
N ARG A 63 14.90 -11.60 16.50
CA ARG A 63 13.72 -12.38 16.07
C ARG A 63 13.37 -12.25 14.59
N ILE A 64 14.02 -11.34 13.88
CA ILE A 64 13.76 -11.09 12.47
C ILE A 64 14.98 -11.43 11.60
N ASP A 65 14.70 -11.78 10.35
CA ASP A 65 15.71 -11.99 9.33
C ASP A 65 15.84 -10.67 8.56
N PHE A 66 17.05 -10.10 8.54
CA PHE A 66 17.30 -8.77 8.00
C PHE A 66 18.19 -8.85 6.76
N ASP A 67 17.71 -8.30 5.65
CA ASP A 67 18.44 -8.20 4.39
C ASP A 67 18.75 -6.73 4.09
N ALA A 68 20.02 -6.37 4.26
CA ALA A 68 20.50 -5.01 4.04
C ALA A 68 20.43 -4.58 2.55
N SER A 69 20.40 -5.53 1.61
CA SER A 69 20.37 -5.22 0.17
C SER A 69 19.06 -4.59 -0.29
N LEU A 70 17.98 -4.79 0.48
CA LEU A 70 16.64 -4.32 0.15
C LEU A 70 16.36 -2.91 0.68
N LEU A 71 17.27 -2.32 1.46
CA LEU A 71 17.03 -1.01 2.04
C LEU A 71 16.95 0.10 0.98
N PRO A 72 16.15 1.15 1.19
CA PRO A 72 15.99 2.24 0.26
C PRO A 72 17.15 3.23 0.42
N TYR A 73 18.34 2.83 -0.03
CA TYR A 73 19.54 3.68 0.01
C TYR A 73 19.35 4.97 -0.79
N ARG A 74 19.87 6.08 -0.26
CA ARG A 74 19.95 7.35 -0.99
C ARG A 74 21.10 7.28 -1.98
N GLN A 75 20.79 6.95 -3.23
CA GLN A 75 21.80 6.69 -4.26
C GLN A 75 22.78 7.86 -4.45
N ASP A 76 22.29 9.10 -4.45
CA ASP A 76 23.14 10.29 -4.62
C ASP A 76 24.16 10.45 -3.47
N PHE A 77 23.72 10.17 -2.23
CA PHE A 77 24.59 10.24 -1.06
C PHE A 77 25.54 9.04 -0.97
N LEU A 78 25.08 7.84 -1.34
CA LEU A 78 25.92 6.65 -1.41
C LEU A 78 27.01 6.79 -2.49
N ALA A 79 26.70 7.42 -3.62
CA ALA A 79 27.69 7.74 -4.65
C ALA A 79 28.76 8.69 -4.10
N PHE A 80 28.36 9.73 -3.36
CA PHE A 80 29.29 10.64 -2.67
C PHE A 80 30.20 9.89 -1.70
N LEU A 81 29.66 9.01 -0.86
CA LEU A 81 30.46 8.22 0.10
C LEU A 81 31.44 7.29 -0.62
N THR A 82 30.99 6.61 -1.69
CA THR A 82 31.87 5.76 -2.50
C THR A 82 33.03 6.55 -3.09
N THR A 83 32.79 7.79 -3.56
CA THR A 83 33.87 8.69 -4.02
C THR A 83 34.81 9.07 -2.88
N GLN A 84 34.31 9.42 -1.70
CA GLN A 84 35.16 9.73 -0.53
C GLN A 84 36.05 8.55 -0.14
N LYS A 85 35.50 7.33 -0.17
CA LYS A 85 36.27 6.11 0.11
C LYS A 85 37.35 5.86 -0.94
N ALA A 86 37.02 6.03 -2.22
CA ALA A 86 37.97 5.88 -3.32
C ALA A 86 39.13 6.89 -3.26
N LEU A 87 38.87 8.09 -2.72
CA LEU A 87 39.90 9.09 -2.45
C LEU A 87 40.76 8.77 -1.21
N GLY A 88 40.46 7.68 -0.48
CA GLY A 88 41.23 7.24 0.69
C GLY A 88 40.71 7.74 2.03
N ARG A 89 39.55 8.42 2.06
CA ARG A 89 38.97 8.92 3.31
C ARG A 89 38.45 7.76 4.16
N ASP A 90 38.67 7.87 5.46
CA ASP A 90 38.12 6.91 6.41
C ASP A 90 36.62 7.17 6.65
N LEU A 91 35.80 6.13 6.51
CA LEU A 91 34.34 6.23 6.64
C LEU A 91 33.86 5.36 7.79
N ILE A 92 33.06 5.94 8.67
CA ILE A 92 32.59 5.29 9.90
C ILE A 92 31.08 5.29 9.92
N LEU A 93 30.46 4.13 10.11
CA LEU A 93 29.02 4.02 10.31
C LEU A 93 28.71 4.23 11.79
N VAL A 94 27.87 5.22 12.12
CA VAL A 94 27.51 5.54 13.51
C VAL A 94 26.00 5.63 13.60
N THR A 95 25.35 4.71 14.30
CA THR A 95 23.88 4.62 14.26
C THR A 95 23.25 4.23 15.60
N ALA A 96 22.02 4.70 15.81
CA ALA A 96 21.18 4.22 16.89
C ALA A 96 20.56 2.84 16.59
N ALA A 97 20.75 2.26 15.41
CA ALA A 97 20.24 0.93 15.07
C ALA A 97 20.90 -0.16 15.92
N ALA A 98 20.23 -1.32 16.02
CA ALA A 98 20.79 -2.48 16.70
C ALA A 98 22.05 -2.98 15.98
N ALA A 99 23.04 -3.45 16.75
CA ALA A 99 24.31 -3.92 16.20
C ALA A 99 24.21 -4.92 15.04
N PRO A 100 23.31 -5.93 15.05
CA PRO A 100 23.18 -6.85 13.91
C PRO A 100 22.81 -6.15 12.59
N PHE A 101 21.94 -5.13 12.64
CA PHE A 101 21.52 -4.39 11.45
C PHE A 101 22.62 -3.47 10.94
N ALA A 102 23.29 -2.76 11.85
CA ALA A 102 24.39 -1.86 11.50
C ALA A 102 25.55 -2.63 10.83
N ARG A 103 25.91 -3.79 11.36
CA ARG A 103 26.94 -4.67 10.76
C ARG A 103 26.50 -5.19 9.40
N ALA A 104 25.28 -5.70 9.27
CA ALA A 104 24.76 -6.18 8.00
C ALA A 104 24.80 -5.10 6.89
N VAL A 105 24.51 -3.84 7.22
CA VAL A 105 24.63 -2.71 6.28
C VAL A 105 26.10 -2.43 5.93
N ALA A 106 26.99 -2.40 6.92
CA ALA A 106 28.40 -2.16 6.68
C ALA A 106 29.04 -3.27 5.82
N ASP A 107 28.74 -4.53 6.11
CA ASP A 107 29.20 -5.70 5.37
C ASP A 107 28.66 -5.70 3.93
N HIS A 108 27.40 -5.31 3.73
CA HIS A 108 26.78 -5.21 2.42
C HIS A 108 27.44 -4.14 1.53
N LEU A 109 27.74 -2.97 2.10
CA LEU A 109 28.28 -1.84 1.34
C LEU A 109 29.81 -1.91 1.19
N GLY A 110 30.53 -2.49 2.16
CA GLY A 110 31.99 -2.66 2.11
C GLY A 110 32.81 -1.36 2.14
N ILE A 111 32.19 -0.20 2.41
CA ILE A 111 32.86 1.12 2.38
C ILE A 111 33.30 1.62 3.75
N PHE A 112 32.74 1.08 4.84
CA PHE A 112 32.99 1.54 6.21
C PHE A 112 34.15 0.77 6.87
N SER A 113 35.05 1.47 7.55
CA SER A 113 36.17 0.89 8.30
C SER A 113 35.80 0.51 9.73
N ALA A 114 34.85 1.21 10.32
CA ALA A 114 34.37 0.98 11.68
C ALA A 114 32.85 1.18 11.76
N VAL A 115 32.22 0.46 12.69
CA VAL A 115 30.77 0.51 12.93
C VAL A 115 30.51 0.70 14.43
N TYR A 116 29.91 1.83 14.77
CA TYR A 116 29.42 2.13 16.10
C TYR A 116 27.89 2.08 16.08
N SER A 117 27.31 1.29 16.99
CA SER A 117 25.87 1.00 17.01
C SER A 117 25.34 0.96 18.43
N SER A 118 24.01 0.91 18.60
CA SER A 118 23.42 0.72 19.93
C SER A 118 23.64 -0.71 20.42
N ASP A 119 23.97 -0.82 21.71
CA ASP A 119 24.07 -2.11 22.42
C ASP A 119 22.77 -2.39 23.22
N ASN A 120 22.79 -3.43 24.07
CA ASN A 120 21.61 -3.83 24.85
C ASN A 120 21.23 -2.82 25.96
N THR A 121 22.13 -1.93 26.33
CA THR A 121 22.05 -1.03 27.49
C THR A 121 22.08 0.45 27.10
N VAL A 122 22.85 0.81 26.08
CA VAL A 122 23.07 2.18 25.62
C VAL A 122 22.46 2.35 24.22
N ASN A 123 21.54 3.30 24.12
CA ASN A 123 21.03 3.77 22.84
C ASN A 123 21.95 4.89 22.33
N LEU A 124 22.67 4.61 21.23
CA LEU A 124 23.63 5.51 20.59
C LEU A 124 22.92 6.55 19.70
N ALA A 125 22.16 7.44 20.33
CA ALA A 125 21.51 8.57 19.68
C ALA A 125 21.83 9.87 20.42
N ALA A 126 21.70 11.00 19.72
CA ALA A 126 21.90 12.33 20.28
C ALA A 126 23.18 12.47 21.10
N HIS A 127 23.07 12.91 22.34
CA HIS A 127 24.19 13.13 23.26
C HIS A 127 25.18 11.96 23.35
N ASN A 128 24.69 10.72 23.44
CA ASN A 128 25.56 9.54 23.50
C ASN A 128 26.39 9.36 22.23
N LYS A 129 25.81 9.71 21.07
CA LYS A 129 26.48 9.67 19.77
C LYS A 129 27.58 10.74 19.70
N ALA A 130 27.27 11.97 20.12
CA ALA A 130 28.23 13.07 20.16
C ALA A 130 29.40 12.75 21.10
N LYS A 131 29.09 12.29 22.32
CA LYS A 131 30.09 11.91 23.32
C LYS A 131 31.02 10.81 22.80
N LEU A 132 30.48 9.73 22.25
CA LEU A 132 31.31 8.64 21.70
C LEU A 132 32.29 9.14 20.64
N LEU A 133 31.84 10.00 19.72
CA LEU A 133 32.69 10.51 18.65
C LEU A 133 33.75 11.49 19.17
N THR A 134 33.40 12.35 20.10
CA THR A 134 34.36 13.25 20.76
C THR A 134 35.38 12.46 21.58
N ASP A 135 34.97 11.43 22.31
CA ASP A 135 35.86 10.58 23.10
C ASP A 135 36.83 9.77 22.20
N THR A 136 36.38 9.39 20.99
CA THR A 136 37.16 8.55 20.07
C THR A 136 38.10 9.36 19.17
N PHE A 137 37.63 10.49 18.64
CA PHE A 137 38.35 11.28 17.62
C PHE A 137 38.79 12.66 18.11
N GLY A 138 38.34 13.08 19.28
CA GLY A 138 38.53 14.44 19.79
C GLY A 138 37.49 15.43 19.25
N GLU A 139 37.35 16.55 19.94
CA GLU A 139 36.49 17.65 19.50
C GLU A 139 37.00 18.22 18.17
N LYS A 140 36.11 18.39 17.18
CA LYS A 140 36.48 18.77 15.80
C LYS A 140 37.45 17.79 15.11
N GLY A 141 37.59 16.56 15.61
CA GLY A 141 38.44 15.51 15.03
C GLY A 141 37.77 14.65 13.96
N PHE A 142 36.54 14.97 13.55
CA PHE A 142 35.77 14.22 12.56
C PHE A 142 34.79 15.15 11.82
N ASP A 143 34.39 14.76 10.61
CA ASP A 143 33.22 15.34 9.96
C ASP A 143 32.03 14.39 10.13
N TYR A 144 30.80 14.92 10.12
CA TYR A 144 29.60 14.12 10.39
C TYR A 144 28.48 14.36 9.38
N ALA A 145 27.85 13.27 8.92
CA ALA A 145 26.66 13.31 8.10
C ALA A 145 25.44 12.80 8.87
N GLY A 146 24.38 13.62 8.92
CA GLY A 146 23.16 13.35 9.67
C GLY A 146 21.97 14.12 9.11
N ASN A 147 20.78 13.94 9.68
CA ASN A 147 19.53 14.44 9.09
C ASN A 147 18.54 15.10 10.07
N ASP A 148 18.66 14.88 11.38
CA ASP A 148 17.56 15.20 12.30
C ASP A 148 17.97 16.05 13.51
N ARG A 149 16.98 16.33 14.37
CA ARG A 149 17.19 17.05 15.64
C ARG A 149 18.17 16.33 16.58
N ALA A 150 18.21 15.00 16.60
CA ALA A 150 19.12 14.27 17.47
C ALA A 150 20.57 14.48 17.05
N ASP A 151 20.83 14.76 15.77
CA ASP A 151 22.16 14.98 15.24
C ASP A 151 22.75 16.38 15.54
N ILE A 152 21.96 17.33 16.05
CA ILE A 152 22.43 18.71 16.30
C ILE A 152 23.65 18.77 17.21
N GLU A 153 23.65 18.03 18.32
CA GLU A 153 24.80 17.99 19.25
C GLU A 153 26.05 17.40 18.57
N VAL A 154 25.86 16.46 17.63
CA VAL A 154 26.96 15.85 16.87
C VAL A 154 27.48 16.83 15.83
N PHE A 155 26.59 17.59 15.17
CA PHE A 155 26.99 18.65 14.24
C PHE A 155 27.83 19.73 14.93
N ASP A 156 27.46 20.11 16.15
CA ASP A 156 28.21 21.10 16.93
C ASP A 156 29.60 20.57 17.35
N ALA A 157 29.74 19.28 17.61
CA ALA A 157 31.02 18.64 17.95
C ALA A 157 31.94 18.35 16.73
N ALA A 158 31.34 18.13 15.55
CA ALA A 158 32.05 17.84 14.31
C ALA A 158 32.76 19.07 13.73
N ARG A 159 33.83 18.88 12.96
CA ARG A 159 34.51 19.97 12.23
C ARG A 159 33.63 20.51 11.13
N ASN A 160 33.14 19.64 10.24
CA ASN A 160 32.12 19.96 9.24
C ASN A 160 30.91 19.05 9.39
N ALA A 161 29.73 19.63 9.16
CA ALA A 161 28.47 18.90 9.07
C ALA A 161 28.03 18.75 7.61
N ILE A 162 27.53 17.56 7.26
CA ILE A 162 26.83 17.27 6.01
C ILE A 162 25.39 16.95 6.35
N VAL A 163 24.47 17.84 5.98
CA VAL A 163 23.06 17.71 6.31
C VAL A 163 22.33 17.01 5.17
N VAL A 164 21.88 15.79 5.42
CA VAL A 164 21.22 14.94 4.44
C VAL A 164 19.73 14.90 4.71
N ALA A 165 18.90 15.25 3.73
CA ALA A 165 17.44 15.20 3.83
C ALA A 165 16.86 15.76 5.16
N PRO A 166 17.15 17.04 5.48
CA PRO A 166 16.95 17.57 6.83
C PRO A 166 15.49 17.57 7.29
N ASP A 167 15.29 17.27 8.58
CA ASP A 167 14.08 17.66 9.30
C ASP A 167 14.04 19.18 9.56
N VAL A 168 13.01 19.67 10.25
CA VAL A 168 12.85 21.10 10.56
C VAL A 168 14.00 21.67 11.41
N ALA A 169 14.63 20.88 12.27
CA ALA A 169 15.73 21.32 13.12
C ALA A 169 17.06 21.33 12.35
N ALA A 170 17.40 20.24 11.66
CA ALA A 170 18.59 20.14 10.81
C ALA A 170 18.55 21.14 9.65
N HIS A 171 17.36 21.45 9.13
CA HIS A 171 17.19 22.48 8.11
C HIS A 171 17.58 23.87 8.64
N ARG A 172 17.11 24.22 9.84
CA ARG A 172 17.48 25.48 10.51
C ARG A 172 18.96 25.54 10.82
N TYR A 173 19.56 24.43 11.24
CA TYR A 173 21.00 24.34 11.44
C TYR A 173 21.76 24.64 10.14
N GLN A 174 21.38 23.96 9.04
CA GLN A 174 22.01 24.15 7.73
C GLN A 174 21.90 25.59 7.22
N GLN A 175 20.74 26.24 7.38
CA GLN A 175 20.58 27.65 7.01
C GLN A 175 21.50 28.58 7.83
N ARG A 176 21.74 28.26 9.10
CA ARG A 176 22.60 29.07 10.00
C ARG A 176 24.09 28.90 9.70
N THR A 177 24.53 27.69 9.36
CA THR A 177 25.96 27.35 9.26
C THR A 177 26.49 27.28 7.83
N GLY A 178 25.61 27.20 6.82
CA GLY A 178 26.02 26.98 5.43
C GLY A 178 26.57 25.56 5.17
N ALA A 179 26.29 24.62 6.07
CA ALA A 179 26.70 23.22 5.94
C ALA A 179 26.30 22.61 4.58
N GLN A 180 27.14 21.71 4.06
CA GLN A 180 26.86 20.98 2.83
C GLN A 180 25.52 20.24 2.96
N ARG A 181 24.71 20.23 1.90
CA ARG A 181 23.37 19.68 1.93
C ARG A 181 23.10 18.69 0.80
N PHE A 182 22.41 17.61 1.14
CA PHE A 182 21.76 16.71 0.19
C PHE A 182 20.25 16.78 0.38
N ASP A 183 19.49 17.03 -0.69
CA ASP A 183 18.03 17.15 -0.60
C ASP A 183 17.31 15.82 -0.73
N ALA A 184 16.15 15.72 -0.07
CA ALA A 184 15.19 14.66 -0.37
C ALA A 184 14.34 15.03 -1.60
N PRO A 185 13.96 14.07 -2.44
CA PRO A 185 13.02 14.33 -3.53
C PRO A 185 11.68 14.82 -2.97
N LYS A 186 11.16 15.93 -3.51
CA LYS A 186 9.88 16.50 -3.08
C LYS A 186 8.73 15.54 -3.39
N SER A 187 7.87 15.30 -2.41
CA SER A 187 6.62 14.55 -2.62
C SER A 187 5.66 15.37 -3.48
N SER A 188 5.17 14.80 -4.59
CA SER A 188 4.16 15.42 -5.45
C SER A 188 2.75 14.98 -5.04
N LEU A 189 1.70 15.68 -5.49
CA LEU A 189 0.29 15.25 -5.33
C LEU A 189 0.08 13.82 -5.87
N LYS A 190 0.77 13.46 -6.96
CA LYS A 190 0.76 12.11 -7.53
C LYS A 190 1.28 11.05 -6.54
N THR A 191 2.26 11.40 -5.70
CA THR A 191 2.80 10.52 -4.66
C THR A 191 1.74 10.24 -3.58
N TYR A 192 1.00 11.26 -3.14
CA TYR A 192 -0.12 11.10 -2.20
C TYR A 192 -1.26 10.27 -2.81
N ALA A 193 -1.66 10.56 -4.05
CA ALA A 193 -2.68 9.78 -4.75
C ALA A 193 -2.27 8.31 -4.94
N LYS A 194 -0.97 8.05 -5.14
CA LYS A 194 -0.41 6.69 -5.20
C LYS A 194 -0.46 5.99 -3.84
N MET A 195 -0.13 6.70 -2.76
CA MET A 195 -0.23 6.20 -1.38
C MET A 195 -1.67 5.84 -1.00
N LEU A 196 -2.62 6.73 -1.28
CA LEU A 196 -4.05 6.50 -1.04
C LEU A 196 -4.66 5.46 -2.00
N ARG A 197 -3.95 5.13 -3.08
CA ARG A 197 -4.42 4.26 -4.18
C ARG A 197 -5.74 4.76 -4.79
N CYS A 198 -5.82 6.05 -5.13
CA CYS A 198 -7.04 6.65 -5.70
C CYS A 198 -7.54 5.91 -6.97
N HIS A 199 -6.66 5.28 -7.74
CA HIS A 199 -7.05 4.44 -8.88
C HIS A 199 -7.95 3.24 -8.51
N GLN A 200 -7.90 2.77 -7.25
CA GLN A 200 -8.77 1.69 -6.74
C GLN A 200 -10.15 2.22 -6.31
N TRP A 201 -10.32 3.54 -6.12
CA TRP A 201 -11.59 4.12 -5.70
C TRP A 201 -12.70 3.92 -6.73
N LEU A 202 -12.34 3.73 -8.00
CA LEU A 202 -13.28 3.35 -9.06
C LEU A 202 -14.13 2.14 -8.68
N LYS A 203 -13.58 1.16 -7.95
CA LYS A 203 -14.34 -0.01 -7.49
C LYS A 203 -15.46 0.35 -6.53
N ASN A 204 -15.28 1.43 -5.77
CA ASN A 204 -16.28 1.93 -4.83
C ASN A 204 -17.41 2.67 -5.55
N ALA A 205 -17.28 3.00 -6.84
CA ALA A 205 -18.39 3.56 -7.63
C ALA A 205 -19.59 2.59 -7.72
N LEU A 206 -19.40 1.31 -7.42
CA LEU A 206 -20.50 0.34 -7.27
C LEU A 206 -21.52 0.70 -6.19
N VAL A 207 -21.16 1.59 -5.25
CA VAL A 207 -22.09 2.15 -4.25
C VAL A 207 -23.24 2.91 -4.91
N PHE A 208 -23.04 3.46 -6.11
CA PHE A 208 -24.09 4.18 -6.83
C PHE A 208 -25.02 3.25 -7.64
N ALA A 209 -24.69 1.96 -7.77
CA ALA A 209 -25.48 1.03 -8.59
C ALA A 209 -26.97 0.95 -8.16
N PRO A 210 -27.32 0.88 -6.85
CA PRO A 210 -28.72 0.87 -6.43
C PRO A 210 -29.47 2.14 -6.84
N ALA A 211 -28.84 3.32 -6.76
CA ALA A 211 -29.46 4.60 -7.14
C ALA A 211 -29.74 4.65 -8.65
N VAL A 212 -28.80 4.17 -9.48
CA VAL A 212 -28.96 4.07 -10.94
C VAL A 212 -30.12 3.13 -11.29
N LEU A 213 -30.19 1.97 -10.64
CA LEU A 213 -31.15 0.91 -10.98
C LEU A 213 -32.56 1.19 -10.45
N SER A 214 -32.70 2.03 -9.42
CA SER A 214 -33.98 2.50 -8.90
C SER A 214 -34.44 3.82 -9.53
N HIS A 215 -33.69 4.37 -10.49
CA HIS A 215 -33.97 5.66 -11.13
C HIS A 215 -33.96 6.87 -10.19
N GLU A 216 -33.37 6.75 -9.00
CA GLU A 216 -33.29 7.80 -7.97
C GLU A 216 -32.06 8.72 -8.12
N VAL A 217 -31.34 8.66 -9.26
CA VAL A 217 -30.12 9.47 -9.49
C VAL A 217 -30.36 10.98 -9.53
N THR A 218 -31.60 11.40 -9.80
CA THR A 218 -31.99 12.82 -9.79
C THR A 218 -32.37 13.31 -8.38
N ASN A 219 -32.53 12.40 -7.42
CA ASN A 219 -32.86 12.72 -6.05
C ASN A 219 -31.61 13.19 -5.31
N ALA A 220 -31.58 14.47 -4.94
CA ALA A 220 -30.43 15.09 -4.28
C ALA A 220 -30.06 14.43 -2.95
N ALA A 221 -31.05 13.95 -2.18
CA ALA A 221 -30.81 13.26 -0.90
C ALA A 221 -30.11 11.92 -1.12
N VAL A 222 -30.66 11.08 -2.01
CA VAL A 222 -30.07 9.78 -2.38
C VAL A 222 -28.65 9.93 -2.92
N MET A 223 -28.42 10.94 -3.75
CA MET A 223 -27.09 11.20 -4.29
C MET A 223 -26.09 11.67 -3.24
N PHE A 224 -26.53 12.52 -2.30
CA PHE A 224 -25.69 12.97 -1.19
C PHE A 224 -25.31 11.80 -0.28
N GLU A 225 -26.27 10.97 0.11
CA GLU A 225 -26.05 9.78 0.94
C GLU A 225 -25.14 8.75 0.24
N SER A 226 -25.35 8.52 -1.06
CA SER A 226 -24.49 7.65 -1.88
C SER A 226 -23.07 8.19 -2.00
N LEU A 227 -22.90 9.52 -2.08
CA LEU A 227 -21.59 10.17 -2.13
C LEU A 227 -20.85 10.05 -0.78
N LEU A 228 -21.55 10.24 0.34
CA LEU A 228 -21.00 9.98 1.67
C LEU A 228 -20.56 8.52 1.80
N ALA A 229 -21.40 7.58 1.38
CA ALA A 229 -21.07 6.17 1.38
C ALA A 229 -19.84 5.85 0.52
N PHE A 230 -19.74 6.44 -0.68
CA PHE A 230 -18.57 6.33 -1.55
C PHE A 230 -17.28 6.78 -0.83
N PHE A 231 -17.31 7.94 -0.18
CA PHE A 231 -16.13 8.44 0.55
C PHE A 231 -15.79 7.59 1.79
N ALA A 232 -16.78 7.04 2.49
CA ALA A 232 -16.54 6.10 3.60
C ALA A 232 -15.84 4.82 3.11
N PHE A 233 -16.29 4.23 1.99
CA PHE A 233 -15.60 3.08 1.38
C PHE A 233 -14.19 3.45 0.88
N CYS A 234 -14.00 4.63 0.29
CA CYS A 234 -12.68 5.10 -0.16
C CYS A 234 -11.73 5.28 1.01
N ALA A 235 -12.17 5.93 2.09
CA ALA A 235 -11.38 6.15 3.29
C ALA A 235 -11.00 4.82 3.98
N ALA A 236 -11.97 3.92 4.18
CA ALA A 236 -11.73 2.59 4.74
C ALA A 236 -10.77 1.76 3.88
N ALA A 237 -10.96 1.76 2.55
CA ALA A 237 -10.08 1.04 1.62
C ALA A 237 -8.65 1.59 1.65
N SER A 238 -8.48 2.91 1.57
CA SER A 238 -7.17 3.57 1.61
C SER A 238 -6.45 3.33 2.95
N ALA A 239 -7.17 3.36 4.08
CA ALA A 239 -6.61 3.05 5.39
C ALA A 239 -6.02 1.63 5.45
N ILE A 240 -6.79 0.64 4.98
CA ILE A 240 -6.37 -0.76 4.95
C ILE A 240 -5.23 -0.97 3.95
N TYR A 241 -5.27 -0.32 2.79
CA TYR A 241 -4.20 -0.40 1.81
C TYR A 241 -2.87 0.18 2.32
N ILE A 242 -2.90 1.27 3.08
CA ILE A 242 -1.69 1.82 3.71
C ILE A 242 -1.09 0.80 4.70
N LEU A 243 -1.91 0.21 5.57
CA LEU A 243 -1.44 -0.81 6.52
C LEU A 243 -0.85 -2.03 5.81
N ASN A 244 -1.51 -2.49 4.74
CA ASN A 244 -1.02 -3.59 3.94
C ASN A 244 0.33 -3.26 3.27
N ASP A 245 0.53 -2.04 2.78
CA ASP A 245 1.78 -1.65 2.12
C ASP A 245 2.95 -1.54 3.12
N ILE A 246 2.66 -1.18 4.37
CA ILE A 246 3.65 -1.20 5.46
C ILE A 246 4.03 -2.66 5.82
N ILE A 247 3.04 -3.55 5.93
CA ILE A 247 3.27 -4.96 6.29
C ILE A 247 3.97 -5.73 5.15
N ASP A 248 3.65 -5.41 3.90
CA ASP A 248 4.22 -6.06 2.72
C ASP A 248 5.53 -5.43 2.23
N LEU A 249 6.07 -4.45 2.95
CA LEU A 249 7.26 -3.70 2.57
C LEU A 249 8.49 -4.54 2.15
N PRO A 250 8.89 -5.63 2.86
CA PRO A 250 10.00 -6.48 2.39
C PRO A 250 9.72 -7.16 1.05
N LEU A 251 8.49 -7.64 0.83
CA LEU A 251 8.08 -8.30 -0.41
C LEU A 251 7.93 -7.29 -1.54
N ASP A 252 7.42 -6.10 -1.24
CA ASP A 252 7.23 -5.03 -2.22
C ASP A 252 8.57 -4.54 -2.78
N ARG A 253 9.63 -4.49 -1.96
CA ARG A 253 10.99 -4.10 -2.39
C ARG A 253 11.64 -5.07 -3.38
N GLN A 254 11.36 -6.37 -3.24
CA GLN A 254 11.85 -7.40 -4.16
C GLN A 254 11.08 -7.41 -5.49
N HIS A 255 9.88 -6.83 -5.52
CA HIS A 255 9.01 -6.89 -6.69
C HIS A 255 9.32 -5.79 -7.71
N ALA A 256 9.40 -6.16 -8.99
CA ALA A 256 9.81 -5.29 -10.11
C ALA A 256 9.11 -3.92 -10.16
N THR A 257 7.78 -3.88 -10.01
CA THR A 257 6.99 -2.63 -10.02
C THR A 257 6.61 -2.10 -8.63
N LYS A 258 6.32 -2.98 -7.65
CA LYS A 258 5.87 -2.56 -6.31
C LYS A 258 6.98 -1.92 -5.47
N ARG A 259 8.26 -2.12 -5.82
CA ARG A 259 9.39 -1.41 -5.20
C ARG A 259 9.28 0.11 -5.29
N ASN A 260 8.53 0.61 -6.27
CA ASN A 260 8.28 2.03 -6.49
C ASN A 260 7.12 2.58 -5.63
N ARG A 261 6.50 1.78 -4.76
CA ARG A 261 5.45 2.26 -3.84
C ARG A 261 6.05 3.25 -2.82
N PRO A 262 5.31 4.28 -2.39
CA PRO A 262 5.84 5.36 -1.54
C PRO A 262 6.46 4.91 -0.20
N PHE A 263 5.99 3.79 0.38
CA PHE A 263 6.60 3.22 1.59
C PHE A 263 7.81 2.33 1.25
N ALA A 264 7.71 1.52 0.18
CA ALA A 264 8.77 0.60 -0.23
C ALA A 264 10.06 1.36 -0.64
N ASN A 265 9.91 2.48 -1.34
CA ASN A 265 11.04 3.32 -1.76
C ASN A 265 11.47 4.36 -0.70
N GLY A 266 10.80 4.42 0.47
CA GLY A 266 11.13 5.33 1.56
C GLY A 266 10.70 6.79 1.38
N THR A 267 9.85 7.12 0.39
CA THR A 267 9.35 8.49 0.21
C THR A 267 8.47 8.96 1.38
N PHE A 268 7.68 8.05 1.96
CA PHE A 268 6.90 8.32 3.17
C PHE A 268 7.34 7.42 4.32
N SER A 269 7.41 7.99 5.52
CA SER A 269 7.73 7.23 6.73
C SER A 269 6.55 6.38 7.19
N ILE A 270 6.84 5.28 7.87
CA ILE A 270 5.83 4.39 8.47
C ILE A 270 4.92 5.14 9.45
N PRO A 271 5.42 5.98 10.40
CA PRO A 271 4.58 6.74 11.32
C PRO A 271 3.59 7.67 10.62
N PHE A 272 4.03 8.33 9.55
CA PHE A 272 3.14 9.16 8.73
C PHE A 272 2.02 8.33 8.11
N GLY A 273 2.35 7.17 7.52
CA GLY A 273 1.37 6.23 6.98
C GLY A 273 0.34 5.76 8.02
N LEU A 274 0.79 5.39 9.23
CA LEU A 274 -0.10 4.98 10.32
C LEU A 274 -1.04 6.12 10.77
N THR A 275 -0.52 7.33 10.86
CA THR A 275 -1.32 8.52 11.23
C THR A 275 -2.41 8.79 10.19
N VAL A 276 -2.05 8.75 8.90
CA VAL A 276 -3.02 8.91 7.80
C VAL A 276 -4.04 7.77 7.78
N SER A 277 -3.60 6.52 7.96
CA SER A 277 -4.49 5.35 8.01
C SER A 277 -5.49 5.46 9.17
N GLY A 278 -5.04 5.84 10.36
CA GLY A 278 -5.89 6.08 11.52
C GLY A 278 -6.89 7.22 11.27
N GLY A 279 -6.43 8.34 10.72
CA GLY A 279 -7.30 9.48 10.37
C GLY A 279 -8.38 9.11 9.34
N LEU A 280 -8.04 8.31 8.33
CA LEU A 280 -9.01 7.82 7.34
C LEU A 280 -10.02 6.85 7.95
N MET A 281 -9.62 6.00 8.90
CA MET A 281 -10.55 5.12 9.61
C MET A 281 -11.52 5.92 10.50
N VAL A 282 -11.03 6.95 11.18
CA VAL A 282 -11.86 7.89 11.94
C VAL A 282 -12.83 8.62 11.01
N LEU A 283 -12.39 9.06 9.84
CA LEU A 283 -13.25 9.69 8.84
C LEU A 283 -14.35 8.72 8.35
N ALA A 284 -14.00 7.48 8.04
CA ALA A 284 -14.99 6.47 7.65
C ALA A 284 -16.03 6.22 8.75
N ALA A 285 -15.58 6.12 10.01
CA ALA A 285 -16.46 5.97 11.16
C ALA A 285 -17.35 7.21 11.38
N ALA A 286 -16.80 8.42 11.23
CA ALA A 286 -17.55 9.67 11.34
C ALA A 286 -18.70 9.74 10.33
N ILE A 287 -18.45 9.34 9.07
CA ILE A 287 -19.48 9.27 8.03
C ILE A 287 -20.53 8.19 8.37
N CYS A 288 -20.15 7.09 9.02
CA CYS A 288 -21.13 6.07 9.42
C CYS A 288 -22.15 6.59 10.43
N PHE A 289 -21.82 7.60 11.25
CA PHE A 289 -22.78 8.21 12.19
C PHE A 289 -23.80 9.13 11.50
N THR A 290 -23.53 9.56 10.27
CA THR A 290 -24.45 10.41 9.50
C THR A 290 -25.39 9.60 8.60
N LEU A 291 -25.20 8.27 8.53
CA LEU A 291 -25.94 7.35 7.66
C LEU A 291 -26.69 6.31 8.52
N PRO A 292 -27.64 5.55 7.94
CA PRO A 292 -28.37 4.54 8.68
C PRO A 292 -27.44 3.50 9.36
N PRO A 293 -27.78 2.98 10.56
CA PRO A 293 -26.92 2.04 11.29
C PRO A 293 -26.53 0.78 10.50
N LEU A 294 -27.39 0.34 9.57
CA LEU A 294 -27.10 -0.79 8.69
C LEU A 294 -25.88 -0.52 7.81
N PHE A 295 -25.66 0.73 7.38
CA PHE A 295 -24.47 1.11 6.61
C PHE A 295 -23.18 0.93 7.43
N ALA A 296 -23.19 1.30 8.72
CA ALA A 296 -22.05 1.11 9.61
C ALA A 296 -21.66 -0.38 9.72
N LEU A 297 -22.66 -1.28 9.80
CA LEU A 297 -22.43 -2.72 9.78
C LEU A 297 -21.77 -3.19 8.46
N VAL A 298 -22.21 -2.65 7.32
CA VAL A 298 -21.61 -2.97 6.01
C VAL A 298 -20.16 -2.51 5.92
N ILE A 299 -19.83 -1.30 6.40
CA ILE A 299 -18.44 -0.80 6.44
C ILE A 299 -17.58 -1.63 7.39
N ALA A 300 -18.10 -1.99 8.57
CA ALA A 300 -17.39 -2.86 9.51
C ALA A 300 -17.10 -4.23 8.89
N LEU A 301 -18.10 -4.86 8.27
CA LEU A 301 -17.93 -6.14 7.56
C LEU A 301 -16.93 -6.00 6.41
N TYR A 302 -17.04 -4.95 5.60
CA TYR A 302 -16.09 -4.65 4.53
C TYR A 302 -14.66 -4.53 5.06
N ALA A 303 -14.45 -3.80 6.15
CA ALA A 303 -13.12 -3.60 6.75
C ALA A 303 -12.55 -4.91 7.29
N VAL A 304 -13.34 -5.68 8.04
CA VAL A 304 -12.96 -7.00 8.57
C VAL A 304 -12.64 -7.97 7.43
N THR A 305 -13.51 -8.11 6.44
CA THR A 305 -13.32 -9.03 5.31
C THR A 305 -12.11 -8.62 4.46
N THR A 306 -11.89 -7.34 4.19
CA THR A 306 -10.71 -6.86 3.43
C THR A 306 -9.41 -7.10 4.19
N THR A 307 -9.44 -6.95 5.52
CA THR A 307 -8.30 -7.23 6.41
C THR A 307 -8.02 -8.73 6.44
N ALA A 308 -9.03 -9.56 6.71
CA ALA A 308 -8.94 -11.02 6.70
C ALA A 308 -8.46 -11.54 5.34
N TYR A 309 -8.90 -10.92 4.24
CA TYR A 309 -8.40 -11.22 2.90
C TYR A 309 -6.90 -11.03 2.79
N SER A 310 -6.40 -9.89 3.26
CA SER A 310 -4.99 -9.50 3.13
C SER A 310 -4.05 -10.41 3.92
N PHE A 311 -4.49 -10.91 5.08
CA PHE A 311 -3.67 -11.76 5.95
C PHE A 311 -3.81 -13.26 5.64
N ALA A 312 -5.04 -13.76 5.47
CA ALA A 312 -5.34 -15.19 5.46
C ALA A 312 -6.05 -15.65 4.18
N ILE A 313 -7.20 -15.05 3.84
CA ILE A 313 -8.10 -15.63 2.83
C ILE A 313 -7.45 -15.65 1.44
N LYS A 314 -6.57 -14.68 1.13
CA LYS A 314 -5.84 -14.65 -0.16
C LYS A 314 -5.05 -15.91 -0.48
N ARG A 315 -4.74 -16.73 0.53
CA ARG A 315 -3.97 -17.98 0.43
C ARG A 315 -4.86 -19.23 0.26
N MET A 316 -6.17 -19.10 0.45
CA MET A 316 -7.12 -20.21 0.39
C MET A 316 -7.65 -20.38 -1.03
N LEU A 317 -7.61 -21.62 -1.55
CA LEU A 317 -8.10 -21.95 -2.89
C LEU A 317 -9.60 -21.64 -3.01
N LEU A 318 -10.00 -20.92 -4.07
CA LEU A 318 -11.38 -20.48 -4.39
C LEU A 318 -12.05 -19.54 -3.39
N VAL A 319 -11.76 -19.64 -2.10
CA VAL A 319 -12.29 -18.74 -1.07
C VAL A 319 -11.85 -17.30 -1.34
N ASP A 320 -10.67 -17.10 -1.93
CA ASP A 320 -10.18 -15.77 -2.28
C ASP A 320 -11.05 -15.10 -3.38
N VAL A 321 -11.42 -15.82 -4.45
CA VAL A 321 -12.28 -15.26 -5.53
C VAL A 321 -13.71 -15.07 -5.08
N LEU A 322 -14.25 -15.98 -4.25
CA LEU A 322 -15.57 -15.83 -3.64
C LEU A 322 -15.59 -14.61 -2.71
N CYS A 323 -14.54 -14.41 -1.91
CA CYS A 323 -14.38 -13.24 -1.06
C CYS A 323 -14.27 -11.95 -1.89
N LEU A 324 -13.54 -11.96 -3.02
CA LEU A 324 -13.47 -10.80 -3.91
C LEU A 324 -14.84 -10.45 -4.50
N ALA A 325 -15.58 -11.45 -4.99
CA ALA A 325 -16.95 -11.25 -5.49
C ALA A 325 -17.87 -10.68 -4.40
N GLY A 326 -17.82 -11.25 -3.19
CA GLY A 326 -18.54 -10.76 -2.03
C GLY A 326 -18.18 -9.31 -1.66
N LEU A 327 -16.90 -8.94 -1.69
CA LEU A 327 -16.46 -7.56 -1.43
C LEU A 327 -17.00 -6.58 -2.48
N TYR A 328 -17.11 -6.96 -3.75
CA TYR A 328 -17.74 -6.11 -4.77
C TYR A 328 -19.24 -5.96 -4.51
N THR A 329 -19.93 -7.06 -4.21
CA THR A 329 -21.36 -7.05 -3.86
C THR A 329 -21.64 -6.25 -2.58
N LEU A 330 -20.76 -6.29 -1.58
CA LEU A 330 -20.89 -5.49 -0.36
C LEU A 330 -20.93 -3.98 -0.63
N ARG A 331 -20.32 -3.49 -1.71
CA ARG A 331 -20.39 -2.07 -2.08
C ARG A 331 -21.78 -1.70 -2.59
N ILE A 332 -22.40 -2.59 -3.37
CA ILE A 332 -23.79 -2.43 -3.83
C ILE A 332 -24.74 -2.45 -2.62
N ILE A 333 -24.55 -3.41 -1.71
CA ILE A 333 -25.31 -3.48 -0.45
C ILE A 333 -25.09 -2.22 0.40
N GLY A 334 -23.88 -1.67 0.40
CA GLY A 334 -23.55 -0.42 1.09
C GLY A 334 -24.31 0.77 0.53
N GLY A 335 -24.39 0.91 -0.80
CA GLY A 335 -25.22 1.93 -1.45
C GLY A 335 -26.68 1.83 -1.06
N LYS A 336 -27.23 0.62 -1.08
CA LYS A 336 -28.59 0.33 -0.62
C LYS A 336 -28.78 0.76 0.84
N ALA A 337 -27.87 0.36 1.72
CA ALA A 337 -27.96 0.62 3.15
C ALA A 337 -27.80 2.11 3.50
N ALA A 338 -27.03 2.86 2.69
CA ALA A 338 -26.83 4.28 2.90
C ALA A 338 -28.06 5.11 2.53
N ALA A 339 -28.67 4.84 1.37
CA ALA A 339 -29.78 5.62 0.82
C ALA A 339 -31.16 4.97 0.99
N ASN A 340 -31.25 3.89 1.79
CA ASN A 340 -32.46 3.10 2.03
C ASN A 340 -33.23 2.71 0.75
N LEU A 341 -32.50 2.30 -0.28
CA LEU A 341 -33.06 1.97 -1.59
C LEU A 341 -33.57 0.52 -1.66
N PRO A 342 -34.55 0.21 -2.52
CA PRO A 342 -34.90 -1.16 -2.83
C PRO A 342 -33.73 -1.84 -3.56
N LEU A 343 -33.49 -3.12 -3.24
CA LEU A 343 -32.48 -3.93 -3.94
C LEU A 343 -33.05 -5.34 -4.15
N SER A 344 -33.24 -5.72 -5.41
CA SER A 344 -33.76 -7.04 -5.77
C SER A 344 -32.75 -8.13 -5.45
N PHE A 345 -33.25 -9.28 -4.99
CA PHE A 345 -32.45 -10.50 -4.80
C PHE A 345 -31.73 -10.90 -6.09
N TRP A 346 -32.41 -10.81 -7.24
CA TRP A 346 -31.87 -11.18 -8.55
C TRP A 346 -30.67 -10.31 -8.94
N LEU A 347 -30.70 -9.03 -8.59
CA LEU A 347 -29.59 -8.12 -8.84
C LEU A 347 -28.36 -8.46 -8.00
N ILE A 348 -28.54 -8.84 -6.73
CA ILE A 348 -27.45 -9.33 -5.88
C ILE A 348 -26.89 -10.65 -6.44
N ALA A 349 -27.76 -11.57 -6.88
CA ALA A 349 -27.33 -12.82 -7.49
C ALA A 349 -26.54 -12.56 -8.79
N PHE A 350 -27.03 -11.66 -9.65
CA PHE A 350 -26.32 -11.21 -10.85
C PHE A 350 -24.93 -10.67 -10.51
N SER A 351 -24.85 -9.75 -9.54
CA SER A 351 -23.59 -9.12 -9.16
C SER A 351 -22.58 -10.13 -8.63
N MET A 352 -23.03 -11.11 -7.84
CA MET A 352 -22.18 -12.18 -7.34
C MET A 352 -21.53 -12.99 -8.46
N PHE A 353 -22.30 -13.47 -9.44
CA PHE A 353 -21.75 -14.23 -10.57
C PHE A 353 -20.89 -13.38 -11.50
N PHE A 354 -21.32 -12.14 -11.78
CA PHE A 354 -20.57 -11.20 -12.59
C PHE A 354 -19.19 -10.91 -11.98
N PHE A 355 -19.14 -10.55 -10.70
CA PHE A 355 -17.87 -10.27 -10.02
C PHE A 355 -17.04 -11.52 -9.75
N LEU A 356 -17.66 -12.70 -9.59
CA LEU A 356 -16.94 -13.97 -9.52
C LEU A 356 -16.21 -14.25 -10.83
N SER A 357 -16.86 -14.05 -11.98
CA SER A 357 -16.22 -14.13 -13.30
C SER A 357 -15.02 -13.19 -13.39
N LEU A 358 -15.17 -11.91 -13.05
CA LEU A 358 -14.07 -10.93 -13.08
C LEU A 358 -12.95 -11.27 -12.09
N ALA A 359 -13.28 -11.81 -10.90
CA ALA A 359 -12.28 -12.25 -9.93
C ALA A 359 -11.48 -13.45 -10.46
N LEU A 360 -12.13 -14.38 -11.15
CA LEU A 360 -11.49 -15.53 -11.81
C LEU A 360 -10.61 -15.10 -12.97
N VAL A 361 -11.00 -14.11 -13.78
CA VAL A 361 -10.14 -13.51 -14.80
C VAL A 361 -8.83 -13.03 -14.18
N LYS A 362 -8.93 -12.32 -13.03
CA LYS A 362 -7.75 -11.84 -12.31
C LYS A 362 -6.83 -12.97 -11.85
N ARG A 363 -7.38 -14.11 -11.44
CA ARG A 363 -6.56 -15.29 -11.08
C ARG A 363 -5.96 -15.95 -12.32
N TYR A 364 -6.73 -16.05 -13.39
CA TYR A 364 -6.29 -16.61 -14.66
C TYR A 364 -5.07 -15.88 -15.23
N VAL A 365 -5.10 -14.54 -15.25
CA VAL A 365 -3.95 -13.71 -15.69
C VAL A 365 -2.74 -13.86 -14.77
N GLU A 366 -2.94 -13.95 -13.44
CA GLU A 366 -1.86 -14.18 -12.47
C GLU A 366 -1.21 -15.57 -12.67
N LEU A 367 -2.01 -16.59 -12.96
CA LEU A 367 -1.55 -17.94 -13.30
C LEU A 367 -0.75 -17.98 -14.60
N GLN A 368 -1.19 -17.27 -15.65
CA GLN A 368 -0.46 -17.20 -16.92
C GLN A 368 0.91 -16.51 -16.81
N THR A 369 1.07 -15.59 -15.86
CA THR A 369 2.29 -14.79 -15.69
C THR A 369 3.29 -15.45 -14.73
N SER A 370 2.89 -16.50 -14.04
CA SER A 370 3.74 -17.21 -13.08
C SER A 370 4.90 -17.91 -13.78
N LYS A 371 6.14 -17.67 -13.31
CA LYS A 371 7.36 -18.37 -13.76
C LYS A 371 7.72 -19.57 -12.87
N VAL A 372 6.81 -19.96 -11.98
CA VAL A 372 7.02 -21.00 -10.97
C VAL A 372 6.85 -22.38 -11.62
N SER A 373 7.67 -23.36 -11.22
CA SER A 373 7.58 -24.76 -11.67
C SER A 373 6.18 -25.35 -11.41
N GLU A 374 5.73 -26.28 -12.25
CA GLU A 374 4.34 -26.79 -12.28
C GLU A 374 3.79 -27.30 -10.93
N ARG A 375 4.66 -27.78 -10.03
CA ARG A 375 4.26 -28.36 -8.73
C ARG A 375 4.26 -27.38 -7.57
N ASP A 376 4.85 -26.20 -7.75
CA ASP A 376 4.97 -25.19 -6.71
C ASP A 376 3.80 -24.22 -6.74
N ARG A 377 3.30 -23.88 -5.55
CA ARG A 377 2.22 -22.89 -5.42
C ARG A 377 2.75 -21.52 -5.81
N ILE A 378 1.89 -20.69 -6.42
CA ILE A 378 2.20 -19.27 -6.57
C ILE A 378 2.43 -18.67 -5.17
N ALA A 379 3.55 -17.96 -5.00
CA ALA A 379 3.93 -17.38 -3.72
C ALA A 379 2.77 -16.58 -3.10
N GLY A 380 2.27 -17.07 -1.96
CA GLY A 380 1.17 -16.44 -1.22
C GLY A 380 -0.25 -16.74 -1.73
N ARG A 381 -0.43 -17.76 -2.58
CA ARG A 381 -1.73 -18.21 -3.13
C ARG A 381 -1.94 -19.72 -2.99
N GLY A 382 -3.21 -20.12 -3.01
CA GLY A 382 -3.63 -21.53 -2.95
C GLY A 382 -3.67 -22.24 -4.31
N TYR A 383 -3.27 -21.58 -5.39
CA TYR A 383 -3.36 -22.08 -6.76
C TYR A 383 -2.02 -22.59 -7.29
N ARG A 384 -2.10 -23.51 -8.25
CA ARG A 384 -0.99 -24.04 -9.04
C ARG A 384 -1.19 -23.70 -10.53
N PRO A 385 -0.11 -23.63 -11.34
CA PRO A 385 -0.23 -23.37 -12.77
C PRO A 385 -1.18 -24.32 -13.51
N GLU A 386 -1.30 -25.57 -13.07
CA GLU A 386 -2.22 -26.59 -13.61
C GLU A 386 -3.71 -26.21 -13.50
N ASP A 387 -4.09 -25.38 -12.52
CA ASP A 387 -5.49 -25.00 -12.27
C ASP A 387 -6.05 -24.05 -13.34
N ILE A 388 -5.20 -23.51 -14.22
CA ILE A 388 -5.56 -22.45 -15.18
C ILE A 388 -6.79 -22.78 -16.02
N PHE A 389 -6.93 -24.03 -16.47
CA PHE A 389 -8.06 -24.45 -17.31
C PHE A 389 -9.37 -24.47 -16.51
N ILE A 390 -9.35 -25.01 -15.29
CA ILE A 390 -10.52 -25.06 -14.41
C ILE A 390 -10.93 -23.65 -14.01
N VAL A 391 -9.97 -22.78 -13.66
CA VAL A 391 -10.21 -21.37 -13.35
C VAL A 391 -10.85 -20.65 -14.53
N GLY A 392 -10.35 -20.89 -15.75
CA GLY A 392 -10.92 -20.34 -16.98
C GLY A 392 -12.35 -20.80 -17.23
N GLN A 393 -12.61 -22.11 -17.18
CA GLN A 393 -13.95 -22.68 -17.40
C GLN A 393 -14.96 -22.21 -16.35
N ALA A 394 -14.59 -22.21 -15.07
CA ALA A 394 -15.43 -21.72 -13.98
C ALA A 394 -15.78 -20.23 -14.16
N GLY A 395 -14.83 -19.45 -14.66
CA GLY A 395 -15.00 -18.04 -14.92
C GLY A 395 -15.93 -17.73 -16.08
N ILE A 396 -15.79 -18.45 -17.20
CA ILE A 396 -16.72 -18.38 -18.34
C ILE A 396 -18.11 -18.85 -17.90
N ALA A 397 -18.23 -19.97 -17.20
CA ALA A 397 -19.50 -20.46 -16.67
C ALA A 397 -20.18 -19.42 -15.76
N SER A 398 -19.40 -18.72 -14.92
CA SER A 398 -19.90 -17.62 -14.08
C SER A 398 -20.41 -16.43 -14.92
N ALA A 399 -19.74 -16.11 -16.03
CA ALA A 399 -20.19 -15.05 -16.95
C ALA A 399 -21.55 -15.38 -17.60
N PHE A 400 -21.71 -16.60 -18.12
CA PHE A 400 -22.98 -17.04 -18.71
C PHE A 400 -24.09 -17.15 -17.66
N THR A 401 -23.76 -17.59 -16.44
CA THR A 401 -24.71 -17.63 -15.32
C THR A 401 -25.16 -16.22 -14.93
N ALA A 402 -24.25 -15.24 -14.90
CA ALA A 402 -24.61 -13.84 -14.67
C ALA A 402 -25.59 -13.34 -15.75
N ALA A 403 -25.33 -13.61 -17.02
CA ALA A 403 -26.23 -13.22 -18.11
C ALA A 403 -27.61 -13.89 -18.01
N LEU A 404 -27.66 -15.17 -17.65
CA LEU A 404 -28.91 -15.89 -17.40
C LEU A 404 -29.70 -15.27 -16.24
N VAL A 405 -29.03 -14.99 -15.11
CA VAL A 405 -29.65 -14.34 -13.94
C VAL A 405 -30.16 -12.94 -14.30
N LEU A 406 -29.44 -12.20 -15.15
CA LEU A 406 -29.90 -10.90 -15.66
C LEU A 406 -31.16 -11.05 -16.53
N ALA A 407 -31.24 -12.07 -17.38
CA ALA A 407 -32.44 -12.33 -18.17
C ALA A 407 -33.65 -12.65 -17.27
N LEU A 408 -33.45 -13.44 -16.21
CA LEU A 408 -34.47 -13.73 -15.19
C LEU A 408 -34.88 -12.46 -14.42
N TYR A 409 -33.92 -11.61 -14.07
CA TYR A 409 -34.20 -10.33 -13.43
C TYR A 409 -35.11 -9.44 -14.29
N ILE A 410 -34.82 -9.31 -15.59
CA ILE A 410 -35.61 -8.47 -16.52
C ILE A 410 -37.07 -8.96 -16.61
N GLN A 411 -37.31 -10.26 -16.44
CA GLN A 411 -38.66 -10.85 -16.44
C GLN A 411 -39.33 -10.87 -15.06
N SER A 412 -38.64 -10.43 -14.00
CA SER A 412 -39.18 -10.45 -12.65
C SER A 412 -40.20 -9.33 -12.41
N GLN A 413 -41.11 -9.57 -11.46
CA GLN A 413 -42.10 -8.58 -11.04
C GLN A 413 -41.45 -7.27 -10.53
N ASP A 414 -40.21 -7.36 -10.01
CA ASP A 414 -39.45 -6.20 -9.54
C ASP A 414 -39.15 -5.21 -10.68
N VAL A 415 -38.99 -5.68 -11.92
CA VAL A 415 -38.66 -4.83 -13.08
C VAL A 415 -39.91 -4.29 -13.76
N ILE A 416 -41.01 -5.03 -13.74
CA ILE A 416 -42.29 -4.61 -14.33
C ILE A 416 -42.82 -3.32 -13.66
N GLY A 417 -42.47 -3.06 -12.40
CA GLY A 417 -42.85 -1.83 -11.69
C GLY A 417 -42.03 -0.59 -12.03
N PHE A 418 -40.80 -0.73 -12.56
CA PHE A 418 -39.91 0.40 -12.87
C PHE A 418 -39.88 0.79 -14.36
N TYR A 419 -40.34 -0.10 -15.24
CA TYR A 419 -40.20 0.07 -16.69
C TYR A 419 -41.53 -0.15 -17.40
N THR A 420 -41.93 0.81 -18.21
CA THR A 420 -43.15 0.77 -19.03
C THR A 420 -43.06 -0.34 -20.07
N SER A 421 -41.88 -0.49 -20.70
CA SER A 421 -41.60 -1.55 -21.67
C SER A 421 -40.36 -2.38 -21.29
N PRO A 422 -40.49 -3.41 -20.43
CA PRO A 422 -39.35 -4.22 -19.96
C PRO A 422 -38.55 -4.92 -21.07
N TRP A 423 -39.18 -5.18 -22.22
CA TRP A 423 -38.54 -5.80 -23.38
C TRP A 423 -37.47 -4.90 -24.03
N LEU A 424 -37.52 -3.58 -23.83
CA LEU A 424 -36.49 -2.66 -24.32
C LEU A 424 -35.15 -2.81 -23.59
N ILE A 425 -35.15 -3.46 -22.43
CA ILE A 425 -33.97 -3.66 -21.56
C ILE A 425 -33.27 -4.99 -21.89
N TRP A 426 -33.94 -5.90 -22.59
CA TRP A 426 -33.37 -7.19 -23.02
C TRP A 426 -31.98 -7.10 -23.69
N PRO A 427 -31.67 -6.06 -24.49
CA PRO A 427 -30.32 -5.87 -25.03
C PRO A 427 -29.19 -5.81 -23.98
N LEU A 428 -29.48 -5.57 -22.70
CA LEU A 428 -28.48 -5.66 -21.63
C LEU A 428 -27.86 -7.06 -21.52
N VAL A 429 -28.62 -8.13 -21.80
CA VAL A 429 -28.13 -9.51 -21.74
C VAL A 429 -27.00 -9.77 -22.74
N PRO A 430 -27.19 -9.56 -24.07
CA PRO A 430 -26.09 -9.71 -25.03
C PRO A 430 -24.97 -8.68 -24.82
N ILE A 431 -25.24 -7.48 -24.29
CA ILE A 431 -24.21 -6.50 -23.93
C ILE A 431 -23.28 -7.04 -22.84
N VAL A 432 -23.83 -7.55 -21.74
CA VAL A 432 -23.04 -8.12 -20.64
C VAL A 432 -22.27 -9.35 -21.10
N LEU A 433 -22.88 -10.22 -21.92
CA LEU A 433 -22.18 -11.35 -22.54
C LEU A 433 -21.01 -10.89 -23.42
N TYR A 434 -21.22 -9.91 -24.30
CA TYR A 434 -20.14 -9.37 -25.14
C TYR A 434 -18.96 -8.87 -24.29
N ILE A 435 -19.23 -8.05 -23.26
CA ILE A 435 -18.19 -7.48 -22.40
C ILE A 435 -17.41 -8.60 -21.70
N THR A 436 -18.12 -9.54 -21.07
CA THR A 436 -17.49 -10.63 -20.31
C THR A 436 -16.73 -11.63 -21.18
N ILE A 437 -17.30 -12.05 -22.31
CA ILE A 437 -16.63 -12.93 -23.28
C ILE A 437 -15.39 -12.25 -23.84
N ARG A 438 -15.49 -10.97 -24.21
CA ARG A 438 -14.32 -10.20 -24.70
C ARG A 438 -13.22 -10.13 -23.66
N ILE A 439 -13.56 -9.88 -22.39
CA ILE A 439 -12.59 -9.89 -21.28
C ILE A 439 -11.89 -11.25 -21.19
N TRP A 440 -12.63 -12.36 -21.26
CA TRP A 440 -12.04 -13.71 -21.25
C TRP A 440 -11.16 -13.99 -22.46
N ILE A 441 -11.53 -13.52 -23.66
CA ILE A 441 -10.70 -13.65 -24.87
C ILE A 441 -9.39 -12.87 -24.71
N LEU A 442 -9.45 -11.62 -24.23
CA LEU A 442 -8.26 -10.80 -24.01
C LEU A 442 -7.35 -11.39 -22.92
N ALA A 443 -7.94 -11.91 -21.84
CA ALA A 443 -7.20 -12.62 -20.81
C ALA A 443 -6.51 -13.87 -21.37
N TYR A 444 -7.20 -14.67 -22.18
CA TYR A 444 -6.61 -15.82 -22.86
C TYR A 444 -5.41 -15.44 -23.73
N ARG A 445 -5.52 -14.32 -24.48
CA ARG A 445 -4.46 -13.77 -25.35
C ARG A 445 -3.30 -13.08 -24.63
N ARG A 446 -3.33 -12.98 -23.30
CA ARG A 446 -2.35 -12.20 -22.49
C ARG A 446 -2.36 -10.70 -22.78
N GLU A 447 -3.46 -10.18 -23.31
CA GLU A 447 -3.66 -8.74 -23.59
C GLU A 447 -4.33 -8.02 -22.41
N MET A 448 -4.61 -8.74 -21.32
CA MET A 448 -5.19 -8.19 -20.09
C MET A 448 -4.11 -7.98 -19.02
N HIS A 449 -3.76 -6.73 -18.77
CA HIS A 449 -2.75 -6.36 -17.77
C HIS A 449 -3.33 -5.69 -16.53
N ASP A 450 -4.52 -5.10 -16.66
CA ASP A 450 -5.18 -4.34 -15.61
C ASP A 450 -6.24 -5.17 -14.86
N ASP A 451 -6.68 -4.63 -13.72
CA ASP A 451 -7.81 -5.19 -12.99
C ASP A 451 -9.07 -5.13 -13.88
N PRO A 452 -9.85 -6.22 -14.06
CA PRO A 452 -10.94 -6.27 -15.04
C PRO A 452 -12.01 -5.18 -14.85
N VAL A 453 -12.24 -4.75 -13.61
CA VAL A 453 -13.19 -3.65 -13.31
C VAL A 453 -12.64 -2.32 -13.81
N VAL A 454 -11.35 -2.08 -13.63
CA VAL A 454 -10.68 -0.88 -14.16
C VAL A 454 -10.68 -0.93 -15.68
N PHE A 455 -10.38 -2.09 -16.27
CA PHE A 455 -10.43 -2.28 -17.72
C PHE A 455 -11.78 -1.90 -18.32
N ILE A 456 -12.91 -2.38 -17.75
CA ILE A 456 -14.26 -2.01 -18.22
C ILE A 456 -14.47 -0.50 -18.21
N ALA A 457 -13.96 0.18 -17.19
CA ALA A 457 -14.13 1.62 -17.03
C ALA A 457 -13.20 2.47 -17.92
N THR A 458 -12.10 1.91 -18.44
CA THR A 458 -11.13 2.65 -19.27
C THR A 458 -11.18 2.27 -20.74
N ASP A 459 -11.64 1.06 -21.08
CA ASP A 459 -11.72 0.59 -22.47
C ASP A 459 -12.95 1.17 -23.18
N TRP A 460 -12.70 1.90 -24.27
CA TRP A 460 -13.74 2.64 -24.99
C TRP A 460 -14.86 1.76 -25.55
N ARG A 461 -14.57 0.50 -25.92
CA ARG A 461 -15.61 -0.43 -26.42
C ARG A 461 -16.55 -0.82 -25.28
N SER A 462 -15.98 -1.14 -24.12
CA SER A 462 -16.74 -1.45 -22.92
C SER A 462 -17.59 -0.27 -22.49
N GLN A 463 -17.03 0.95 -22.48
CA GLN A 463 -17.77 2.19 -22.21
C GLN A 463 -18.91 2.43 -23.21
N LEU A 464 -18.67 2.22 -24.51
CA LEU A 464 -19.69 2.37 -25.55
C LEU A 464 -20.87 1.42 -25.31
N PHE A 465 -20.61 0.14 -25.05
CA PHE A 465 -21.67 -0.84 -24.79
C PHE A 465 -22.39 -0.58 -23.46
N VAL A 466 -21.68 -0.13 -22.42
CA VAL A 466 -22.31 0.33 -21.18
C VAL A 466 -23.22 1.54 -21.44
N ALA A 467 -22.78 2.52 -22.22
CA ALA A 467 -23.57 3.69 -22.58
C ALA A 467 -24.82 3.32 -23.39
N ILE A 468 -24.70 2.39 -24.35
CA ILE A 468 -25.84 1.83 -25.09
C ILE A 468 -26.82 1.15 -24.13
N GLY A 469 -26.31 0.37 -23.18
CA GLY A 469 -27.13 -0.28 -22.15
C GLY A 469 -27.89 0.72 -21.29
N VAL A 470 -27.22 1.77 -20.81
CA VAL A 470 -27.87 2.88 -20.06
C VAL A 470 -28.93 3.56 -20.93
N GLY A 471 -28.67 3.77 -22.23
CA GLY A 471 -29.66 4.29 -23.17
C GLY A 471 -30.93 3.44 -23.23
N PHE A 472 -30.79 2.11 -23.34
CA PHE A 472 -31.95 1.20 -23.30
C PHE A 472 -32.72 1.26 -21.98
N MET A 473 -32.03 1.38 -20.84
CA MET A 473 -32.69 1.54 -19.54
C MET A 473 -33.47 2.84 -19.46
N LEU A 474 -32.90 3.95 -19.93
CA LEU A 474 -33.59 5.24 -19.94
C LEU A 474 -34.82 5.20 -20.87
N ILE A 475 -34.68 4.67 -22.09
CA ILE A 475 -35.79 4.55 -23.03
C ILE A 475 -36.90 3.67 -22.45
N GLY A 476 -36.57 2.49 -21.93
CA GLY A 476 -37.56 1.58 -21.35
C GLY A 476 -38.24 2.08 -20.08
N SER A 477 -37.65 3.09 -19.41
CA SER A 477 -38.28 3.73 -18.24
C SER A 477 -39.31 4.79 -18.64
N VAL A 478 -39.23 5.31 -19.86
CA VAL A 478 -40.11 6.36 -20.39
C VAL A 478 -41.18 5.78 -21.33
N PHE A 479 -40.78 4.87 -22.22
CA PHE A 479 -41.60 4.17 -23.21
C PHE A 479 -41.76 2.70 -22.80
#